data_AF-A0A967PXT3-F1
#
_entry.id   AF-A0A967PXT3-F1
#
_cell.length_a   1.000
_cell.length_b   1.000
_cell.length_c   1.000
_cell.angle_alpha   90.00
_cell.angle_beta   90.00
_cell.angle_gamma   90.00
#
_symmetry.space_group_name_H-M   'P 1'
#
loop_
_entity.id
_entity.type
_entity.pdbx_description
1 polymer ?
#
loop_
_entity_poly.entity_id
_entity_poly.type
_entity_poly.pdbx_seq_one_letter_code
_entity_poly.pdbx_strand_id
1 'polypeptide(L)' 'MSDVNPILLQVFKNRFASIAEEMGVTLNRTAFSPNIKERRDFSCAIFDRQGDMIA' A
#
# COMPACT_ATOMS: atom_id res chain seq x y z
N MET A 1 18.90 14.60 -16.93
CA MET A 1 17.88 13.88 -16.14
C MET A 1 16.84 13.38 -17.13
N SER A 2 16.62 12.08 -17.17
CA SER A 2 15.58 11.47 -18.01
C SER A 2 14.22 12.03 -17.63
N ASP A 3 13.50 12.61 -18.59
CA ASP A 3 12.13 13.10 -18.38
C ASP A 3 11.25 11.96 -17.87
N VAL A 4 10.78 12.09 -16.64
CA VAL A 4 9.79 11.16 -16.06
C VAL A 4 8.47 11.46 -16.74
N ASN A 5 7.92 10.48 -17.47
CA ASN A 5 6.61 10.63 -18.10
C ASN A 5 5.54 10.82 -16.99
N PRO A 6 4.85 11.97 -16.93
CA PRO A 6 3.92 12.29 -15.85
C PRO A 6 2.69 11.36 -15.83
N ILE A 7 2.26 10.85 -17.00
CA ILE A 7 1.17 9.88 -17.09
C ILE A 7 1.61 8.56 -16.44
N LEU A 8 2.81 8.08 -16.78
CA LEU A 8 3.34 6.84 -16.24
C LEU A 8 3.53 6.93 -14.72
N LEU A 9 4.03 8.07 -14.24
CA LEU A 9 4.17 8.36 -12.80
C LEU A 9 2.83 8.25 -12.09
N GLN A 10 1.77 8.86 -12.65
CA GLN A 10 0.45 8.82 -12.05
C GLN A 10 -0.15 7.40 -12.06
N VAL A 11 0.07 6.63 -13.13
CA VAL A 11 -0.36 5.22 -13.22
C VAL A 11 0.29 4.39 -12.12
N PHE A 12 1.61 4.52 -11.91
CA PHE A 12 2.30 3.79 -10.86
C PHE A 12 1.84 4.21 -9.46
N LYS A 13 1.68 5.51 -9.22
CA LYS A 13 1.16 6.03 -7.95
C LYS A 13 -0.18 5.39 -7.58
N ASN A 14 -1.13 5.40 -8.52
CA ASN A 14 -2.46 4.80 -8.29
C ASN A 14 -2.36 3.28 -8.09
N ARG A 15 -1.53 2.59 -8.88
CA ARG A 15 -1.33 1.14 -8.73
C ARG A 15 -0.78 0.76 -7.36
N PHE A 16 0.27 1.43 -6.88
CA PHE A 16 0.84 1.13 -5.56
C PHE A 16 -0.14 1.43 -4.43
N ALA A 17 -0.87 2.54 -4.51
CA ALA A 17 -1.92 2.87 -3.55
C ALA A 17 -3.00 1.77 -3.49
N SER A 18 -3.50 1.32 -4.66
CA SER A 18 -4.49 0.24 -4.71
C SER A 18 -3.98 -1.08 -4.17
N ILE A 19 -2.70 -1.42 -4.41
CA ILE A 19 -2.10 -2.64 -3.84
C ILE A 19 -2.06 -2.56 -2.31
N ALA A 20 -1.59 -1.43 -1.74
CA ALA A 20 -1.54 -1.25 -0.30
C ALA A 20 -2.94 -1.32 0.35
N GLU A 21 -3.96 -0.78 -0.32
CA GLU A 21 -5.35 -0.87 0.11
C GLU A 21 -5.89 -2.32 0.08
N GLU A 22 -5.68 -3.05 -1.02
CA GLU A 22 -6.09 -4.46 -1.14
C GLU A 22 -5.40 -5.35 -0.11
N MET A 23 -4.13 -5.09 0.20
CA MET A 23 -3.41 -5.75 1.30
C MET A 23 -4.12 -5.53 2.63
N GLY A 24 -4.51 -4.29 2.93
CA GLY A 24 -5.22 -3.94 4.16
C GLY A 24 -6.60 -4.59 4.26
N VAL A 25 -7.36 -4.61 3.17
CA VAL A 25 -8.65 -5.31 3.10
C VAL A 25 -8.47 -6.81 3.32
N THR A 26 -7.48 -7.41 2.67
CA THR A 26 -7.19 -8.84 2.80
C THR A 26 -6.80 -9.20 4.23
N LEU A 27 -5.90 -8.42 4.84
CA LEU A 27 -5.45 -8.60 6.21
C LEU A 27 -6.62 -8.49 7.21
N ASN A 28 -7.46 -7.46 7.10
CA ASN A 28 -8.62 -7.32 7.98
C ASN A 28 -9.64 -8.46 7.79
N ARG A 29 -9.83 -8.95 6.57
CA ARG A 29 -10.78 -10.04 6.30
C ARG A 29 -10.35 -11.35 6.94
N THR A 30 -9.06 -11.66 6.92
CA THR A 30 -8.50 -12.94 7.39
C THR A 30 -8.02 -12.93 8.83
N ALA A 31 -7.91 -11.76 9.48
CA ALA A 31 -7.41 -11.67 10.84
C ALA A 31 -8.36 -12.23 11.91
N PHE A 32 -7.79 -12.99 12.85
CA PHE A 32 -8.46 -13.44 14.08
C PHE A 32 -8.25 -12.49 15.28
N SER A 33 -7.20 -11.67 15.26
CA SER A 33 -6.90 -10.73 16.34
C SER A 33 -7.96 -9.62 16.41
N PRO A 34 -8.60 -9.38 17.57
CA PRO A 34 -9.55 -8.27 17.74
C PRO A 34 -8.92 -6.90 17.46
N ASN A 35 -7.61 -6.74 17.72
CA ASN A 35 -6.91 -5.49 17.41
C ASN A 35 -6.91 -5.22 15.89
N ILE A 36 -6.73 -6.26 15.07
CA ILE A 36 -6.72 -6.11 13.61
C ILE A 36 -8.15 -6.12 13.04
N LYS A 37 -9.00 -7.04 13.52
CA LYS A 37 -10.33 -7.31 12.97
C LYS A 37 -11.35 -6.23 13.34
N GLU A 38 -11.39 -5.88 14.62
CA GLU A 38 -12.41 -4.99 15.19
C GLU A 38 -11.87 -3.57 15.35
N ARG A 39 -10.70 -3.42 15.99
CA ARG A 39 -10.09 -2.10 16.23
C ARG A 39 -9.41 -1.52 15.00
N ARG A 40 -9.14 -2.35 13.98
CA ARG A 40 -8.42 -1.97 12.75
C ARG A 40 -7.08 -1.30 13.03
N ASP A 41 -6.41 -1.74 14.09
CA ASP A 41 -5.09 -1.28 14.50
C ASP A 41 -4.02 -2.02 13.69
N PHE A 42 -3.90 -1.62 12.43
CA PHE A 42 -2.88 -2.12 11.49
C PHE A 42 -2.69 -1.12 10.34
N SER A 43 -1.56 -1.26 9.65
CA SER A 43 -1.29 -0.56 8.40
C SER A 43 -0.63 -1.52 7.41
N CYS A 44 -0.80 -1.24 6.11
CA CYS A 44 -0.09 -1.92 5.04
C CYS A 44 0.68 -0.87 4.25
N ALA A 45 1.94 -1.15 3.94
CA ALA A 45 2.80 -0.22 3.23
C ALA A 45 3.74 -0.97 2.27
N ILE A 46 4.14 -0.30 1.19
CA ILE A 46 5.07 -0.77 0.18
C ILE A 46 6.35 0.07 0.28
N PHE A 47 7.49 -0.60 0.34
CA PHE A 47 8.81 0.04 0.43
C PHE A 47 9.65 -0.30 -0.79
N ASP A 48 10.51 0.63 -1.20
CA ASP A 48 11.52 0.36 -2.21
C ASP A 48 12.76 -0.35 -1.62
N ARG A 49 13.80 -0.51 -2.44
CA ARG A 49 15.05 -1.19 -2.02
C ARG A 49 15.88 -0.37 -1.04
N GLN A 50 15.62 0.93 -0.94
CA GLN A 50 16.29 1.86 -0.04
C GLN A 50 15.58 1.93 1.32
N GLY A 51 14.33 1.44 1.39
CA GLY A 51 13.50 1.48 2.58
C GLY A 51 12.57 2.70 2.62
N ASP A 52 12.46 3.43 1.51
CA ASP A 52 11.54 4.57 1.41
C ASP A 52 10.11 4.06 1.17
N MET A 53 9.14 4.66 1.86
CA MET A 53 7.72 4.32 1.72
C MET A 53 7.17 4.88 0.41
N ILE A 54 6.56 3.99 -0.39
CA ILE A 54 5.99 4.29 -1.71
C ILE A 54 4.46 4.36 -1.67
N ALA A 55 3.82 3.56 -0.82
CA ALA A 55 2.38 3.52 -0.59
C ALA A 55 2.06 2.93 0.79
#